data_AF-A0A327JN71-F1
#
_entry.id   AF-A0A327JN71-F1
#
_cell.length_a   1.000
_cell.length_b   1.000
_cell.length_c   1.000
_cell.angle_alpha   90.00
_cell.angle_beta   90.00
_cell.angle_gamma   90.00
#
_symmetry.space_group_name_H-M   'P 1'
#
loop_
_entity.id
_entity.type
_entity.pdbx_description
1 polymer ?
#
loop_
_entity_poly.entity_id
_entity_poly.type
_entity_poly.pdbx_seq_one_letter_code
_entity_poly.pdbx_strand_id
1 'polypeptide(L)'
;MQNELRELISRHCLTLTVELEDISLCLARLDAPNARPGPVVAEAIGLSHKIKGSSGSLGFSSISAAASLLEHYLKGINPEAAALSREEQEGIQDHLSCLNRLIHSASPQDSALYNVQI
;
A
#
# COMPACT_ATOMS: atom_id res chain seq x y z
N MET A 1 24.53 -1.36 -15.28
CA MET A 1 23.10 -1.50 -15.60
C MET A 1 22.40 -2.63 -14.83
N GLN A 2 22.69 -3.92 -15.07
CA GLN A 2 21.97 -5.01 -14.38
C GLN A 2 22.18 -5.03 -12.85
N ASN A 3 23.40 -4.75 -12.37
CA ASN A 3 23.68 -4.64 -10.93
C ASN A 3 22.95 -3.44 -10.28
N GLU A 4 22.89 -2.30 -10.98
CA GLU A 4 22.20 -1.10 -10.49
C GLU A 4 20.68 -1.33 -10.36
N LEU A 5 20.08 -2.06 -11.31
CA LEU A 5 18.67 -2.45 -11.24
C LEU A 5 18.41 -3.39 -10.05
N ARG A 6 19.28 -4.38 -9.82
CA ARG A 6 19.17 -5.30 -8.67
C ARG A 6 19.33 -4.57 -7.33
N GLU A 7 20.22 -3.59 -7.25
CA GLU A 7 20.37 -2.73 -6.08
C GLU A 7 19.15 -1.84 -5.87
N LEU A 8 18.57 -1.30 -6.95
CA LEU A 8 17.33 -0.53 -6.89
C LEU A 8 16.17 -1.40 -6.38
N ILE A 9 15.98 -2.61 -6.91
CA ILE A 9 14.95 -3.56 -6.48
C ILE A 9 15.15 -3.93 -5.01
N SER A 10 16.38 -4.22 -4.60
CA SER A 10 16.70 -4.56 -3.20
C SER A 10 16.36 -3.41 -2.25
N ARG A 11 16.74 -2.17 -2.60
CA ARG A 11 16.37 -0.97 -1.82
C ARG A 11 14.87 -0.72 -1.82
N HIS A 12 14.18 -1.04 -2.91
CA HIS A 12 12.74 -0.88 -2.99
C HIS A 12 12.00 -1.82 -2.03
N CYS A 13 12.44 -3.06 -1.87
CA CYS A 13 11.87 -3.99 -0.88
C CYS A 13 11.89 -3.38 0.55
N LEU A 14 12.99 -2.71 0.91
CA LEU A 14 13.11 -1.98 2.18
C LEU A 14 12.27 -0.70 2.22
N THR A 15 12.07 -0.06 1.08
CA THR A 15 11.25 1.16 1.00
C THR A 15 9.77 0.83 1.16
N LEU A 16 9.32 -0.31 0.63
CA LEU A 16 7.93 -0.76 0.71
C LEU A 16 7.46 -0.96 2.16
N THR A 17 8.33 -1.43 3.06
CA THR A 17 7.97 -1.57 4.48
C THR A 17 7.74 -0.22 5.14
N VAL A 18 8.54 0.79 4.81
CA VAL A 18 8.36 2.16 5.30
C VAL A 18 7.07 2.77 4.75
N GLU A 19 6.81 2.62 3.44
CA GLU A 19 5.58 3.14 2.82
C GLU A 19 4.32 2.46 3.39
N LEU A 20 4.41 1.17 3.74
CA LEU A 20 3.34 0.44 4.41
C LEU A 20 3.10 0.92 5.84
N GLU A 21 4.16 1.23 6.59
CA GLU A 21 4.05 1.81 7.92
C GLU A 21 3.37 3.18 7.86
N ASP A 22 3.70 4.02 6.87
CA ASP A 22 3.03 5.31 6.66
C ASP A 22 1.52 5.13 6.45
N ILE A 23 1.10 4.15 5.63
CA ILE A 23 -0.33 3.82 5.45
C ILE A 23 -0.96 3.37 6.76
N SER A 24 -0.28 2.48 7.49
CA SER A 24 -0.81 1.90 8.73
C SER A 24 -0.98 2.97 9.81
N LEU A 25 0.00 3.86 9.97
CA LEU A 25 -0.06 5.00 10.89
C LEU A 25 -1.14 6.00 10.47
N CYS A 26 -1.31 6.24 9.17
CA CYS A 26 -2.36 7.08 8.65
C CYS A 26 -3.74 6.52 9.04
N LEU A 27 -3.99 5.24 8.74
CA LEU A 27 -5.28 4.58 9.01
C LEU A 27 -5.56 4.42 10.51
N ALA A 28 -4.54 4.25 11.36
CA ALA A 28 -4.71 4.22 12.82
C ALA A 28 -5.30 5.53 13.39
N ARG A 29 -5.22 6.64 12.65
CA ARG A 29 -5.88 7.91 13.05
C ARG A 29 -7.40 7.82 13.00
N LEU A 30 -7.97 6.82 12.32
CA LEU A 30 -9.42 6.57 12.32
C LEU A 30 -9.95 6.14 13.69
N ASP A 31 -9.09 5.60 14.55
CA ASP A 31 -9.45 5.18 15.92
C ASP A 31 -9.44 6.35 16.92
N ALA A 32 -8.96 7.53 16.50
CA ALA A 32 -8.90 8.69 17.37
C ALA A 32 -10.31 9.22 17.71
N PRO A 33 -10.55 9.70 18.95
CA PRO A 33 -11.80 10.35 19.30
C PRO A 33 -12.07 11.55 18.37
N ASN A 34 -13.27 11.59 17.77
CA ASN A 34 -13.68 12.60 16.79
C ASN A 34 -12.88 12.58 15.46
N ALA A 35 -12.23 11.46 15.12
CA ALA A 35 -11.63 11.28 13.81
C ALA A 35 -12.67 11.52 12.71
N ARG A 36 -12.31 12.33 11.72
CA ARG A 36 -13.09 12.49 10.49
C ARG A 36 -12.48 11.57 9.44
N PRO A 37 -13.23 10.58 8.91
CA PRO A 37 -12.71 9.65 7.92
C PRO A 37 -12.17 10.33 6.67
N GLY A 38 -12.87 11.33 6.12
CA GLY A 38 -12.54 11.95 4.83
C GLY A 38 -11.07 12.32 4.63
N PRO A 39 -10.47 13.19 5.47
CA PRO A 39 -9.06 13.55 5.35
C PRO A 39 -8.08 12.37 5.48
N VAL A 40 -8.36 11.44 6.40
CA VAL A 40 -7.50 10.28 6.62
C VAL A 40 -7.56 9.32 5.43
N VAL A 41 -8.76 9.04 4.93
CA VAL A 41 -8.99 8.21 3.75
C VAL A 41 -8.35 8.82 2.51
N ALA A 42 -8.47 10.14 2.31
CA ALA A 42 -7.83 10.82 1.19
C ALA A 42 -6.30 10.71 1.22
N GLU A 43 -5.69 10.82 2.41
CA GLU A 43 -4.26 10.64 2.60
C GLU A 43 -3.84 9.19 2.34
N ALA A 44 -4.57 8.21 2.88
CA ALA A 44 -4.32 6.78 2.67
C ALA A 44 -4.46 6.36 1.20
N ILE A 45 -5.38 6.98 0.43
CA ILE A 45 -5.49 6.80 -1.02
C ILE A 45 -4.19 7.22 -1.73
N GLY A 46 -3.65 8.40 -1.36
CA GLY A 46 -2.40 8.90 -1.94
C GLY A 46 -1.21 7.99 -1.64
N LEU A 47 -1.09 7.53 -0.40
CA LEU A 47 -0.05 6.59 0.01
C LEU A 47 -0.17 5.23 -0.70
N SER A 48 -1.38 4.68 -0.80
CA SER A 48 -1.66 3.43 -1.53
C SER A 48 -1.32 3.58 -3.03
N HIS A 49 -1.66 4.73 -3.62
CA HIS A 49 -1.33 5.04 -5.00
C HIS A 49 0.19 5.06 -5.25
N LYS A 50 0.95 5.60 -4.29
CA LYS A 50 2.42 5.63 -4.35
C LYS A 50 3.00 4.21 -4.40
N ILE A 51 2.58 3.32 -3.48
CA ILE A 51 3.01 1.91 -3.46
C ILE A 51 2.64 1.21 -4.77
N LYS A 52 1.41 1.42 -5.25
CA LYS A 52 0.94 0.84 -6.51
C LYS A 52 1.86 1.20 -7.68
N GLY A 53 2.18 2.49 -7.81
CA GLY A 53 3.03 3.02 -8.87
C GLY A 53 4.47 2.49 -8.76
N SER A 54 5.09 2.65 -7.60
CA SER A 54 6.48 2.24 -7.36
C SER A 54 6.68 0.73 -7.56
N SER A 55 5.79 -0.09 -6.98
CA SER A 55 5.80 -1.55 -7.12
C SER A 55 5.56 -1.99 -8.56
N GLY A 56 4.61 -1.35 -9.26
CA GLY A 56 4.28 -1.67 -10.64
C GLY A 56 5.45 -1.40 -11.59
N SER A 57 6.10 -0.24 -11.45
CA SER A 57 7.29 0.12 -12.23
C SER A 57 8.49 -0.80 -11.98
N LEU A 58 8.57 -1.42 -10.80
CA LEU A 58 9.66 -2.33 -10.42
C LEU A 58 9.28 -3.80 -10.54
N GLY A 59 8.16 -4.14 -11.18
CA GLY A 59 7.80 -5.51 -11.51
C GLY A 59 7.20 -6.33 -10.37
N PHE A 60 6.76 -5.70 -9.28
CA PHE A 60 6.05 -6.34 -8.16
C PHE A 60 4.54 -6.30 -8.38
N SER A 61 4.06 -7.07 -9.36
CA SER A 61 2.66 -7.05 -9.82
C SER A 61 1.65 -7.36 -8.71
N SER A 62 1.93 -8.35 -7.84
CA SER A 62 1.05 -8.71 -6.72
C SER A 62 0.90 -7.59 -5.68
N ILE A 63 2.00 -6.90 -5.36
CA ILE A 63 1.98 -5.77 -4.42
C ILE A 63 1.24 -4.59 -5.04
N SER A 64 1.52 -4.29 -6.32
CA SER A 64 0.82 -3.24 -7.06
C SER A 64 -0.70 -3.49 -7.10
N ALA A 65 -1.11 -4.73 -7.37
CA ALA A 65 -2.52 -5.12 -7.37
C ALA A 65 -3.16 -4.98 -5.98
N ALA A 66 -2.50 -5.44 -4.92
CA ALA A 66 -3.01 -5.30 -3.55
C ALA A 66 -3.16 -3.84 -3.11
N ALA A 67 -2.17 -3.00 -3.42
CA ALA A 67 -2.25 -1.55 -3.17
C ALA A 67 -3.38 -0.89 -3.97
N SER A 68 -3.61 -1.33 -5.21
CA SER A 68 -4.74 -0.87 -6.01
C SER A 68 -6.10 -1.28 -5.42
N LEU A 69 -6.20 -2.46 -4.80
CA LEU A 69 -7.43 -2.90 -4.13
C LEU A 69 -7.71 -2.04 -2.89
N LEU A 70 -6.70 -1.79 -2.06
CA LEU A 70 -6.83 -0.88 -0.92
C LEU A 70 -7.23 0.54 -1.37
N GLU A 71 -6.57 1.08 -2.40
CA GLU A 71 -6.90 2.39 -2.98
C GLU A 71 -8.36 2.43 -3.48
N HIS A 72 -8.81 1.38 -4.16
CA HIS A 72 -10.18 1.28 -4.67
C HIS A 72 -11.22 1.21 -3.55
N TYR A 73 -10.96 0.39 -2.53
CA TYR A 73 -11.83 0.28 -1.36
C TYR A 73 -11.98 1.61 -0.63
N LEU A 74 -10.86 2.30 -0.38
CA LEU A 74 -10.84 3.60 0.28
C LEU A 74 -11.63 4.66 -0.50
N LYS A 75 -11.59 4.63 -1.85
CA LYS A 75 -12.39 5.54 -2.70
C LYS A 75 -13.90 5.30 -2.62
N GLY A 76 -14.33 4.12 -2.17
CA GLY A 76 -15.73 3.79 -1.94
C GLY A 76 -16.30 4.40 -0.67
N ILE A 77 -15.45 4.84 0.26
CA ILE A 77 -15.86 5.42 1.54
C ILE A 77 -16.41 6.83 1.33
N ASN A 78 -17.53 7.15 1.98
CA ASN A 78 -18.10 8.49 1.95
C ASN A 78 -17.19 9.48 2.71
N PRO A 79 -16.59 10.49 2.06
CA PRO A 79 -15.68 11.43 2.72
C PRO A 79 -16.37 12.34 3.75
N GLU A 80 -17.69 12.53 3.62
CA GLU A 80 -18.50 13.35 4.53
C GLU A 80 -19.11 12.54 5.68
N ALA A 81 -18.80 11.24 5.77
CA ALA A 81 -19.27 10.41 6.86
C ALA A 81 -18.75 10.92 8.20
N ALA A 82 -19.62 10.98 9.21
CA ALA A 82 -19.22 11.37 10.56
C ALA A 82 -18.30 10.31 11.22
N ALA A 83 -18.47 9.04 10.84
CA ALA A 83 -17.67 7.91 11.27
C ALA A 83 -17.76 6.79 10.23
N LEU A 84 -16.81 5.86 10.25
CA LEU A 84 -16.88 4.64 9.46
C LEU A 84 -17.86 3.65 10.11
N SER A 85 -18.59 2.93 9.27
CA SER A 85 -19.29 1.72 9.68
C SER A 85 -18.31 0.62 10.05
N ARG A 86 -18.78 -0.37 10.81
CA ARG A 86 -17.98 -1.56 11.15
C ARG A 86 -17.51 -2.29 9.89
N GLU A 87 -18.38 -2.44 8.90
CA GLU A 87 -18.05 -3.09 7.62
C GLU A 87 -16.93 -2.34 6.89
N GLU A 88 -17.00 -1.01 6.85
CA GLU A 88 -15.94 -0.18 6.29
C GLU A 88 -14.60 -0.42 7.01
N GLN A 89 -14.60 -0.40 8.34
CA GLN A 89 -13.40 -0.64 9.16
C GLN A 89 -12.81 -2.04 8.93
N GLU A 90 -13.63 -3.08 8.94
CA GLU A 90 -13.21 -4.46 8.70
C GLU A 90 -12.59 -4.61 7.31
N GLY A 91 -13.22 -4.06 6.27
CA GLY A 91 -12.67 -4.14 4.92
C GLY A 91 -11.38 -3.33 4.72
N ILE A 92 -11.20 -2.18 5.39
CA ILE A 92 -9.91 -1.48 5.43
C ILE A 92 -8.85 -2.42 6.01
N GLN A 93 -9.15 -3.03 7.16
CA GLN A 93 -8.21 -3.89 7.86
C GLN A 93 -7.84 -5.12 7.02
N ASP A 94 -8.79 -5.74 6.33
CA ASP A 94 -8.56 -6.88 5.45
C ASP A 94 -7.64 -6.54 4.28
N HIS A 95 -7.90 -5.43 3.59
CA HIS A 95 -7.08 -4.96 2.48
C HIS A 95 -5.66 -4.56 2.94
N LEU A 96 -5.55 -3.84 4.06
CA LEU A 96 -4.26 -3.48 4.65
C LEU A 96 -3.47 -4.72 5.06
N SER A 97 -4.12 -5.71 5.69
CA SER A 97 -3.49 -6.96 6.12
C SER A 97 -3.00 -7.78 4.94
N CYS A 98 -3.75 -7.80 3.85
CA CYS A 98 -3.33 -8.43 2.60
C CYS A 98 -2.08 -7.77 2.02
N LEU A 99 -2.07 -6.44 1.90
CA LEU A 99 -0.92 -5.67 1.42
C LEU A 99 0.29 -5.86 2.34
N ASN A 100 0.08 -5.83 3.66
CA ASN A 100 1.11 -6.02 4.66
C ASN A 100 1.81 -7.37 4.50
N ARG A 101 1.04 -8.45 4.41
CA ARG A 101 1.58 -9.82 4.22
C ARG A 101 2.44 -9.91 2.96
N LEU A 102 1.97 -9.35 1.85
CA LEU A 102 2.71 -9.38 0.59
C LEU A 102 4.04 -8.63 0.68
N ILE A 103 4.02 -7.42 1.25
CA ILE A 103 5.23 -6.60 1.42
C ILE A 103 6.24 -7.27 2.36
N HIS A 104 5.80 -7.84 3.49
CA HIS A 104 6.71 -8.51 4.42
C HIS A 104 7.26 -9.83 3.89
N SER A 105 6.57 -10.49 2.95
CA SER A 105 7.09 -11.66 2.25
C SER A 105 7.92 -11.33 1.02
N ALA A 106 7.96 -10.07 0.59
CA ALA A 106 8.54 -9.68 -0.68
C ALA A 106 10.06 -9.84 -0.64
N SER A 107 10.60 -10.46 -1.69
CA SER A 107 12.03 -10.51 -1.94
C SER A 107 12.35 -9.90 -3.31
N PRO A 108 13.62 -9.51 -3.56
CA PRO A 108 14.01 -9.00 -4.86
C PRO A 108 13.66 -9.95 -6.02
N GLN A 109 13.65 -11.26 -5.78
CA GLN A 109 13.36 -12.28 -6.80
C GLN A 109 11.90 -12.29 -7.24
N ASP A 110 10.98 -11.73 -6.45
CA ASP A 110 9.57 -11.60 -6.83
C ASP A 110 9.35 -10.53 -7.91
N SER A 111 10.33 -9.63 -8.10
CA SER A 111 10.29 -8.67 -9.20
C SER A 111 10.50 -9.38 -10.54
N ALA A 112 9.56 -9.14 -11.47
CA ALA A 112 9.70 -9.57 -12.85
C ALA A 112 10.94 -8.98 -13.56
N LEU A 113 11.59 -7.97 -12.98
CA LEU A 113 12.76 -7.28 -13.53
C LEU A 113 14.10 -7.79 -12.98
N TYR A 114 14.10 -8.62 -11.94
CA TYR A 114 15.32 -8.98 -11.19
C TYR A 114 16.35 -9.79 -11.98
N ASN A 115 15.87 -10.66 -12.88
CA ASN A 115 16.69 -11.55 -13.70
C ASN A 115 16.54 -11.31 -15.20
N VAL A 116 15.95 -10.19 -15.61
CA VAL A 116 15.89 -9.84 -17.03
C VAL A 116 17.31 -9.63 -17.53
N GLN A 117 17.69 -10.36 -18.58
CA GLN A 117 18.90 -10.11 -19.34
C GLN A 117 18.59 -8.93 -20.26
N ILE A 118 19.21 -7.79 -19.97
CA ILE A 118 19.14 -6.55 -20.78
C ILE A 118 20.44 -6.42 -21.57
#